data_AF-A0A6L7GH95-F1
#
_entry.id   AF-A0A6L7GH95-F1
#
_cell.length_a   1.000
_cell.length_b   1.000
_cell.length_c   1.000
_cell.angle_alpha   90.00
_cell.angle_beta   90.00
_cell.angle_gamma   90.00
#
_symmetry.space_group_name_H-M   'P 1'
#
loop_
_entity.id
_entity.type
_entity.pdbx_description
1 polymer ?
#
loop_
_entity_poly.entity_id
_entity_poly.type
_entity_poly.pdbx_seq_one_letter_code
_entity_poly.pdbx_strand_id
1 'polypeptide(L)'
;MSQSFEFYQERAEAAAKEAKEATLENVRERALRSESAWRDMADRARETDRERKIADKARAERREAEAQAAEERAAAAELAE
;
A
#
# COMPACT_ATOMS: atom_id res chain seq x y z
N MET A 1 -4.68 14.15 2.97
CA MET A 1 -5.52 12.94 2.86
C MET A 1 -4.96 12.09 1.72
N SER A 2 -4.49 10.87 2.01
CA SER A 2 -4.10 9.90 0.97
C SER A 2 -5.37 9.28 0.39
N GLN A 3 -5.54 9.30 -0.92
CA GLN A 3 -6.63 8.56 -1.59
C GLN A 3 -6.22 7.10 -1.81
N SER A 4 -7.18 6.22 -2.13
CA SER A 4 -6.94 4.79 -2.32
C SER A 4 -6.27 4.48 -3.66
N PHE A 5 -5.67 3.30 -3.77
CA PHE A 5 -5.18 2.77 -5.05
C PHE A 5 -6.27 2.81 -6.13
N GLU A 6 -7.48 2.37 -5.80
CA GLU A 6 -8.61 2.30 -6.73
C GLU A 6 -8.95 3.67 -7.32
N PHE A 7 -8.94 4.73 -6.49
CA PHE A 7 -9.18 6.09 -6.96
C PHE A 7 -8.15 6.52 -8.02
N TYR A 8 -6.87 6.28 -7.75
CA TYR A 8 -5.81 6.63 -8.70
C TYR A 8 -5.85 5.78 -9.95
N GLN A 9 -6.23 4.50 -9.82
CA GLN A 9 -6.39 3.58 -10.94
C GLN A 9 -7.53 4.02 -11.87
N GLU A 10 -8.70 4.36 -11.34
CA GLU A 10 -9.83 4.88 -12.13
C GLU A 10 -9.45 6.16 -12.90
N ARG A 11 -8.68 7.05 -12.27
CA ARG A 11 -8.20 8.28 -12.91
C ARG A 11 -7.19 7.99 -14.02
N ALA A 12 -6.29 7.03 -13.81
CA ALA A 12 -5.37 6.59 -14.84
C ALA A 12 -6.11 6.02 -16.06
N GLU A 13 -7.14 5.19 -15.82
CA GLU A 13 -7.96 4.60 -16.88
C GLU A 13 -8.78 5.64 -17.65
N ALA A 14 -9.36 6.62 -16.95
CA ALA A 14 -10.05 7.73 -17.58
C ALA A 14 -9.11 8.54 -18.49
N ALA A 15 -7.90 8.85 -18.03
CA ALA A 15 -6.90 9.56 -18.83
C ALA A 15 -6.42 8.71 -20.03
N ALA A 16 -6.25 7.39 -19.84
CA ALA A 16 -5.90 6.47 -20.92
C ALA A 16 -7.00 6.43 -22.00
N LYS A 17 -8.27 6.49 -21.59
CA LYS A 17 -9.41 6.57 -22.51
C LYS A 17 -9.42 7.90 -23.27
N GLU A 18 -9.21 9.03 -22.60
CA GLU A 18 -9.07 10.34 -23.25
C GLU A 18 -7.95 10.34 -24.29
N ALA A 19 -6.79 9.75 -23.96
CA ALA A 19 -5.67 9.63 -24.90
C ALA A 19 -6.01 8.79 -26.14
N LYS A 20 -6.83 7.75 -26.00
CA LYS A 20 -7.28 6.90 -27.11
C LYS A 20 -8.32 7.58 -28.00
N GLU A 21 -9.18 8.39 -27.42
CA GLU A 21 -10.25 9.12 -28.13
C GLU A 21 -9.77 10.45 -28.71
N ALA A 22 -8.62 10.96 -28.27
CA ALA A 22 -8.05 12.21 -28.73
C ALA A 22 -7.74 12.17 -30.23
N THR A 23 -8.30 13.13 -30.97
CA THR A 23 -8.05 13.34 -32.40
C THR A 23 -6.87 14.28 -32.67
N LEU A 24 -6.44 15.04 -31.66
CA LEU A 24 -5.31 15.94 -31.72
C LEU A 24 -4.15 15.40 -30.87
N GLU A 25 -2.94 15.40 -31.44
CA GLU A 25 -1.75 14.83 -30.78
C GLU A 25 -1.42 15.55 -29.47
N ASN A 26 -1.55 16.88 -29.43
CA ASN A 26 -1.30 17.65 -28.21
C ASN A 26 -2.25 17.30 -27.05
N VAL A 27 -3.50 16.92 -27.37
CA VAL A 27 -4.47 16.44 -26.38
C VAL A 27 -4.08 15.04 -25.92
N ARG A 28 -3.72 14.16 -26.86
CA ARG A 28 -3.24 12.81 -26.56
C ARG A 28 -2.02 12.82 -25.65
N GLU A 29 -1.00 13.61 -25.96
CA GLU A 29 0.21 13.72 -25.14
C GLU A 29 -0.08 14.23 -23.72
N ARG A 30 -0.98 15.21 -23.58
CA ARG A 30 -1.42 15.70 -22.26
C ARG A 30 -2.14 14.61 -21.46
N ALA A 31 -3.02 13.86 -22.12
CA ALA A 31 -3.76 12.76 -21.50
C ALA A 31 -2.81 11.64 -21.05
N LEU A 32 -1.83 11.26 -21.89
CA LEU A 32 -0.80 10.27 -21.55
C LEU A 32 0.08 10.71 -20.37
N ARG A 33 0.46 11.99 -20.29
CA ARG A 33 1.18 12.52 -19.13
C ARG A 33 0.35 12.44 -17.85
N SER A 34 -0.95 12.71 -17.97
CA SER A 34 -1.89 12.61 -16.85
C SER A 34 -2.04 11.16 -16.40
N GLU A 35 -2.23 10.23 -17.35
CA GLU A 35 -2.25 8.79 -17.09
C GLU A 35 -1.00 8.33 -16.35
N SER A 36 0.20 8.70 -16.82
CA SER A 36 1.46 8.36 -16.16
C SER A 36 1.50 8.85 -14.71
N ALA A 37 1.13 10.11 -14.46
CA ALA A 37 1.11 10.66 -13.12
C ALA A 37 0.11 9.93 -12.19
N TRP A 38 -1.06 9.55 -12.73
CA TRP A 38 -2.05 8.78 -11.97
C TRP A 38 -1.57 7.37 -11.66
N ARG A 39 -0.92 6.68 -12.61
CA ARG A 39 -0.33 5.36 -12.38
C ARG A 39 0.76 5.40 -11.32
N ASP A 40 1.67 6.38 -11.39
CA ASP A 40 2.72 6.54 -10.38
C ASP A 40 2.13 6.72 -8.97
N MET A 41 1.04 7.49 -8.84
CA MET A 41 0.35 7.64 -7.55
C MET A 41 -0.35 6.35 -7.10
N ALA A 42 -0.93 5.60 -8.03
CA ALA A 42 -1.55 4.31 -7.74
C ALA A 42 -0.51 3.31 -7.22
N ASP A 43 0.66 3.23 -7.86
CA ASP A 43 1.74 2.35 -7.45
C ASP A 43 2.28 2.72 -6.06
N ARG A 44 2.49 4.01 -5.78
CA ARG A 44 2.87 4.47 -4.44
C ARG A 44 1.83 4.13 -3.37
N ALA A 45 0.54 4.22 -3.71
CA ALA A 45 -0.53 3.86 -2.79
C ALA A 45 -0.51 2.36 -2.46
N ARG A 46 -0.25 1.50 -3.47
CA ARG A 46 -0.07 0.05 -3.27
C ARG A 46 1.15 -0.26 -2.42
N GLU A 47 2.28 0.40 -2.70
CA GLU A 47 3.51 0.22 -1.93
C GLU A 47 3.31 0.59 -0.47
N THR A 48 2.70 1.75 -0.20
CA THR A 48 2.38 2.20 1.16
C THR A 48 1.48 1.20 1.90
N ASP A 49 0.45 0.66 1.23
CA ASP A 49 -0.43 -0.35 1.83
C ASP A 49 0.32 -1.66 2.12
N ARG A 50 1.20 -2.08 1.21
CA ARG A 50 2.05 -3.27 1.39
C ARG A 50 2.99 -3.09 2.58
N GLU A 51 3.68 -1.96 2.67
CA GLU A 51 4.58 -1.65 3.78
C GLU A 51 3.84 -1.62 5.11
N ARG A 52 2.63 -1.04 5.13
CA ARG A 52 1.78 -1.06 6.32
C ARG A 52 1.47 -2.48 6.77
N LYS A 53 1.05 -3.35 5.86
CA LYS A 53 0.77 -4.78 6.15
C LYS A 53 1.99 -5.51 6.69
N ILE A 54 3.17 -5.26 6.11
CA ILE A 54 4.43 -5.84 6.60
C ILE A 54 4.74 -5.37 8.02
N ALA A 55 4.63 -4.06 8.27
CA ALA A 55 4.87 -3.49 9.58
C ALA A 55 3.87 -3.99 10.64
N ASP A 56 2.60 -4.14 10.27
CA ASP A 56 1.56 -4.70 11.15
C ASP A 56 1.86 -6.15 11.51
N LYS A 57 2.25 -6.97 10.53
CA LYS A 57 2.66 -8.36 10.76
C LYS A 57 3.86 -8.46 11.68
N ALA A 58 4.92 -7.69 11.40
CA ALA A 58 6.13 -7.68 12.24
C ALA A 58 5.83 -7.22 13.69
N ARG A 59 4.92 -6.26 13.87
CA ARG A 59 4.45 -5.85 15.21
C ARG A 59 3.63 -6.93 15.91
N ALA A 60 2.80 -7.68 15.19
CA ALA A 60 2.05 -8.81 15.75
C ALA A 60 3.01 -9.92 16.20
N GLU A 61 3.92 -10.34 15.33
CA GLU A 61 4.92 -11.38 15.62
C GLU A 61 5.79 -11.01 16.84
N ARG A 62 6.21 -9.74 16.95
CA ARG A 62 6.94 -9.27 18.14
C ARG A 62 6.13 -9.37 19.43
N ARG A 63 4.84 -8.99 19.40
CA ARG A 63 3.97 -9.05 20.58
C ARG A 63 3.71 -10.50 21.00
N GLU A 64 3.55 -11.39 20.03
CA GLU A 64 3.40 -12.83 20.29
C GLU A 64 4.68 -13.41 20.91
N ALA A 65 5.86 -13.09 20.37
CA ALA A 65 7.13 -13.54 20.93
C ALA A 65 7.38 -12.98 22.35
N GLU A 66 7.05 -11.71 22.59
CA GLU A 66 7.13 -11.09 23.92
C GLU A 66 6.17 -11.75 24.93
N ALA A 67 4.95 -12.09 24.50
CA ALA A 67 3.99 -12.81 25.34
C ALA A 67 4.46 -14.23 25.68
N GLN A 68 4.93 -14.98 24.68
CA GLN A 68 5.50 -16.33 24.89
C GLN A 68 6.68 -16.30 25.84
N ALA A 69 7.62 -15.36 25.65
CA ALA A 69 8.76 -15.21 26.54
C ALA A 69 8.35 -14.83 27.97
N ALA A 70 7.27 -14.06 28.15
CA ALA A 70 6.73 -13.72 29.46
C ALA A 70 6.08 -14.95 30.13
N GLU A 71 5.32 -15.75 29.38
CA GLU A 71 4.71 -16.99 29.86
C GLU A 71 5.77 -18.02 30.28
N GLU A 72 6.81 -18.21 29.45
CA GLU A 72 7.92 -19.11 29.77
C GLU A 72 8.66 -18.68 31.04
N ARG A 73 8.88 -17.37 31.21
CA ARG A 73 9.51 -16.83 32.43
C ARG A 73 8.62 -17.02 33.66
N ALA A 74 7.31 -16.83 33.54
CA ALA A 74 6.37 -17.06 34.62
C ALA A 74 6.34 -18.54 35.03
N ALA A 75 6.25 -19.46 34.06
CA ALA A 75 6.28 -20.90 34.31
C ALA A 75 7.60 -21.35 34.95
N ALA A 76 8.73 -20.81 34.51
CA ALA A 76 10.04 -21.11 35.11
C ALA A 76 10.15 -20.60 36.56
N ALA A 77 9.52 -19.46 36.88
CA ALA A 77 9.48 -18.93 38.24
C ALA A 77 8.61 -19.80 39.16
N GLU A 78 7.44 -20.25 38.70
CA GLU A 78 6.56 -21.14 39.48
C GLU A 78 7.18 -22.52 39.77
N LEU A 79 7.99 -23.06 38.85
CA LEU A 79 8.68 -24.34 39.05
C LEU A 79 9.88 -24.25 40.02
N ALA A 80 10.35 -23.03 40.31
CA ALA A 80 11.48 -22.80 41.21
C ALA A 80 11.05 -22.56 42.67
N GLU A 81 9.74 -22.49 42.93
CA GLU A 81 9.10 -22.35 44.25
C GLU A 81 8.69 -23.72 44.83
#